data_AF-A0A533Z9J1-F1
#
_entry.id   AF-A0A533Z9J1-F1
#
_cell.length_a   1.000
_cell.length_b   1.000
_cell.length_c   1.000
_cell.angle_alpha   90.00
_cell.angle_beta   90.00
_cell.angle_gamma   90.00
#
_symmetry.space_group_name_H-M   'P 1'
#
loop_
_entity.id
_entity.type
_entity.pdbx_description
1 polymer ?
#
loop_
_entity_poly.entity_id
_entity_poly.type
_entity_poly.pdbx_seq_one_letter_code
_entity_poly.pdbx_strand_id
1 'polypeptide(L)'
;MSPQQGTVADRILKAVRRAPGCQLDDLEHSCPDLTWKQVFLEIDPLSRTGQVRLTAKGLGVYTVKLPTDEAFAPEPEYQVREER
;
A
#
# COMPACT_ATOMS: atom_id res chain seq x y z
N MET A 1 8.13 22.99 -17.59
CA MET A 1 7.66 21.60 -17.45
C MET A 1 6.94 21.51 -16.12
N SER A 2 5.62 21.29 -16.12
CA SER A 2 4.84 21.20 -14.88
C SER A 2 4.67 19.71 -14.53
N PRO A 3 5.36 19.16 -13.51
CA PRO A 3 5.18 17.77 -13.10
C PRO A 3 3.95 17.71 -12.19
N GLN A 4 2.75 17.91 -12.75
CA GLN A 4 1.53 18.02 -11.93
C GLN A 4 0.46 16.97 -12.28
N GLN A 5 0.67 16.18 -13.33
CA GLN A 5 -0.11 14.97 -13.55
C GLN A 5 0.75 13.80 -13.10
N GLY A 6 0.86 13.66 -11.78
CA GLY A 6 1.50 12.52 -11.18
C GLY A 6 0.88 11.23 -11.71
N THR A 7 1.70 10.20 -11.86
CA THR A 7 1.28 8.87 -12.27
C THR A 7 0.22 8.30 -11.32
N VAL A 8 -0.41 7.18 -11.67
CA VAL A 8 -1.32 6.48 -10.75
C VAL A 8 -0.64 6.23 -9.39
N ALA A 9 0.64 5.84 -9.42
CA ALA A 9 1.49 5.73 -8.24
C ALA A 9 1.59 7.02 -7.42
N ASP A 10 1.76 8.20 -8.02
CA ASP A 10 1.79 9.48 -7.29
C ASP A 10 0.46 9.78 -6.59
N ARG A 11 -0.66 9.48 -7.25
CA ARG A 11 -2.00 9.65 -6.66
C ARG A 11 -2.19 8.74 -5.45
N ILE A 12 -1.77 7.47 -5.59
CA ILE A 12 -1.79 6.49 -4.51
C ILE A 12 -0.89 6.95 -3.35
N LEU A 13 0.36 7.34 -3.63
CA LEU A 13 1.29 7.86 -2.62
C LEU A 13 0.71 9.08 -1.90
N LYS A 14 0.06 9.99 -2.62
CA LYS A 14 -0.61 11.14 -2.01
C LYS A 14 -1.77 10.73 -1.09
N ALA A 15 -2.53 9.71 -1.46
CA ALA A 15 -3.59 9.16 -0.61
C ALA A 15 -3.01 8.51 0.66
N VAL A 16 -1.99 7.66 0.53
CA VAL A 16 -1.28 7.04 1.67
C VAL A 16 -0.65 8.11 2.58
N ARG A 17 -0.14 9.21 2.02
CA ARG A 17 0.37 10.36 2.81
C ARG A 17 -0.71 11.09 3.59
N ARG A 18 -1.94 11.12 3.09
CA ARG A 18 -3.08 11.72 3.81
C ARG A 18 -3.61 10.80 4.90
N ALA A 19 -3.54 9.49 4.69
CA ALA A 19 -3.99 8.48 5.63
C ALA A 19 -2.96 7.33 5.74
N PRO A 20 -1.90 7.50 6.55
CA PRO A 20 -0.90 6.46 6.75
C PRO A 20 -1.54 5.23 7.41
N GLY A 21 -1.33 4.04 6.83
CA GLY A 21 -1.97 2.81 7.33
C GLY A 21 -3.39 2.60 6.82
N CYS A 22 -3.77 3.27 5.74
CA CYS A 22 -5.01 3.00 5.02
C CYS A 22 -4.99 1.61 4.38
N GLN A 23 -6.17 1.06 4.10
CA GLN A 23 -6.32 -0.20 3.38
C GLN A 23 -6.35 0.01 1.87
N LEU A 24 -6.22 -1.07 1.09
CA LEU A 24 -6.43 -1.02 -0.36
C LEU A 24 -7.83 -0.50 -0.72
N ASP A 25 -8.85 -0.91 0.02
CA ASP A 25 -10.22 -0.43 -0.15
C ASP A 25 -10.30 1.10 0.04
N ASP A 26 -9.66 1.67 1.07
CA ASP A 26 -9.63 3.12 1.28
C ASP A 26 -8.97 3.88 0.11
N LEU A 27 -8.00 3.24 -0.55
CA LEU A 27 -7.31 3.79 -1.72
C LEU A 27 -8.19 3.71 -2.98
N GLU A 28 -8.96 2.65 -3.16
CA GLU A 28 -9.99 2.55 -4.20
C GLU A 28 -11.05 3.66 -4.01
N HIS A 29 -11.52 3.89 -2.79
CA HIS A 29 -12.45 4.99 -2.49
C HIS A 29 -11.85 6.38 -2.76
N SER A 30 -10.54 6.54 -2.51
CA SER A 30 -9.82 7.80 -2.77
C SER A 30 -9.50 8.02 -4.26
N CYS A 31 -9.47 6.95 -5.04
CA CYS A 31 -9.16 6.94 -6.46
C CYS A 31 -10.22 6.13 -7.22
N PRO A 32 -11.44 6.68 -7.41
CA PRO A 32 -12.55 5.95 -8.04
C PRO A 32 -12.30 5.58 -9.51
N ASP A 33 -11.26 6.15 -10.13
CA ASP A 33 -10.82 5.81 -11.48
C ASP A 33 -10.06 4.46 -11.54
N LEU A 34 -9.76 3.87 -10.38
CA LEU A 34 -8.95 2.66 -10.24
C LEU A 34 -9.77 1.60 -9.50
N THR A 35 -9.71 0.39 -10.01
CA THR A 35 -10.20 -0.80 -9.31
C THR A 35 -9.22 -1.25 -8.24
N TRP A 36 -9.71 -1.94 -7.21
CA TRP A 36 -8.89 -2.59 -6.19
C TRP A 36 -7.67 -3.36 -6.77
N LYS A 37 -7.88 -4.08 -7.88
CA LYS A 37 -6.81 -4.84 -8.57
C LYS A 37 -5.75 -3.92 -9.19
N GLN A 38 -6.15 -2.80 -9.79
CA GLN A 38 -5.21 -1.83 -10.35
C GLN A 38 -4.42 -1.14 -9.22
N VAL A 39 -5.08 -0.79 -8.13
CA VAL A 39 -4.41 -0.25 -6.94
C VAL A 39 -3.36 -1.25 -6.43
N PHE A 40 -3.70 -2.54 -6.33
CA PHE A 40 -2.74 -3.57 -5.94
C PHE A 40 -1.54 -3.68 -6.91
N LEU A 41 -1.80 -3.69 -8.22
CA LEU A 41 -0.75 -3.78 -9.25
C LEU A 41 0.20 -2.57 -9.24
N GLU A 42 -0.26 -1.41 -8.79
CA GLU A 42 0.54 -0.20 -8.68
C GLU A 42 1.28 -0.13 -7.34
N ILE A 43 0.72 -0.71 -6.28
CA ILE A 43 1.33 -0.74 -4.94
C ILE A 43 2.39 -1.83 -4.79
N ASP A 44 2.22 -2.99 -5.43
CA ASP A 44 3.22 -4.07 -5.42
C ASP A 44 4.63 -3.59 -5.86
N PRO A 45 4.81 -2.89 -7.00
CA PRO A 45 6.12 -2.38 -7.39
C PRO A 45 6.61 -1.25 -6.46
N LEU A 46 5.72 -0.39 -5.94
CA LEU A 46 6.09 0.61 -4.94
C LEU A 46 6.56 -0.03 -3.63
N SER A 47 5.99 -1.17 -3.26
CA SER A 47 6.41 -1.95 -2.10
C SER A 47 7.75 -2.62 -2.33
N ARG A 48 8.00 -3.14 -3.54
CA ARG A 48 9.29 -3.76 -3.92
C ARG A 48 10.43 -2.75 -4.02
N THR A 49 10.13 -1.51 -4.43
CA THR A 49 11.10 -0.41 -4.47
C THR A 49 11.30 0.26 -3.10
N GLY A 50 10.54 -0.15 -2.08
CA GLY A 50 10.63 0.38 -0.72
C GLY A 50 9.98 1.75 -0.53
N GLN A 51 9.20 2.23 -1.50
CA GLN A 51 8.48 3.52 -1.41
C GLN A 51 7.24 3.44 -0.52
N VAL A 52 6.65 2.25 -0.36
CA VAL A 52 5.56 1.94 0.59
C VAL A 52 5.80 0.59 1.23
N ARG A 53 5.08 0.29 2.30
CA ARG A 53 5.02 -1.02 2.92
C ARG A 53 3.60 -1.56 2.78
N LEU A 54 3.47 -2.66 2.04
CA LEU A 54 2.24 -3.42 1.93
C LEU A 54 2.25 -4.57 2.95
N THR A 55 1.32 -4.53 3.90
CA THR A 55 1.17 -5.54 4.96
C THR A 55 -0.16 -6.28 4.75
N ALA A 56 -0.12 -7.59 4.55
CA ALA A 56 -1.33 -8.40 4.60
C ALA A 56 -1.79 -8.55 6.06
N LYS A 57 -3.04 -8.22 6.36
CA LYS A 57 -3.66 -8.44 7.68
C LYS A 57 -4.46 -9.75 7.78
N GLY A 58 -4.65 -10.44 6.65
CA GLY A 58 -5.43 -11.67 6.53
C GLY A 58 -6.76 -11.43 5.81
N LEU A 59 -7.40 -12.50 5.32
CA LEU A 59 -8.70 -12.47 4.61
C LEU A 59 -8.78 -11.47 3.44
N GLY A 60 -7.68 -11.26 2.69
CA GLY A 60 -7.66 -10.32 1.57
C GLY A 60 -7.57 -8.84 1.98
N VAL A 61 -7.38 -8.57 3.28
CA VAL A 61 -7.15 -7.22 3.79
C VAL A 61 -5.66 -6.88 3.70
N TYR A 62 -5.35 -5.78 3.03
CA TYR A 62 -4.00 -5.25 2.93
C TYR A 62 -3.95 -3.82 3.42
N THR A 63 -2.98 -3.55 4.28
CA THR A 63 -2.69 -2.23 4.82
C THR A 63 -1.47 -1.65 4.12
N VAL A 64 -1.53 -0.37 3.78
CA VAL A 64 -0.46 0.36 3.10
C VAL A 64 0.06 1.45 4.02
N LYS A 65 1.36 1.44 4.27
CA LYS A 65 2.05 2.45 5.07
C LYS A 65 3.19 3.07 4.29
N LEU A 66 3.54 4.31 4.62
CA LEU A 66 4.80 4.86 4.14
C LEU A 66 5.96 4.23 4.91
N PRO A 67 7.14 4.10 4.30
CA PRO A 67 8.37 3.84 5.02
C PRO A 67 8.61 5.04 5.92
N THR A 68 8.21 4.95 7.19
CA THR A 68 8.74 5.84 8.21
C THR A 68 10.24 5.57 8.34
N ASP A 69 11.01 6.62 8.59
CA ASP A 69 12.48 6.65 8.68
C ASP A 69 13.06 5.63 9.69
N GLU A 70 12.21 5.04 10.55
CA GLU A 70 12.48 3.82 11.31
C GLU A 70 12.59 2.60 10.40
N ALA A 71 13.75 2.53 9.75
CA ALA A 71 14.38 1.38 9.13
C ALA A 71 13.73 0.04 9.41
N PHE A 72 13.33 -0.65 8.34
CA PHE A 72 13.64 -2.07 8.18
C PHE A 72 13.33 -3.01 9.36
N ALA A 73 12.30 -2.75 10.17
CA ALA A 73 11.83 -3.77 11.09
C ALA A 73 11.22 -4.90 10.24
N PRO A 74 11.77 -6.12 10.23
CA PRO A 74 11.09 -7.24 9.61
C PRO A 74 9.78 -7.43 10.36
N GLU A 75 8.64 -7.42 9.66
CA GLU A 75 7.40 -7.82 10.30
C GLU A 75 7.54 -9.27 10.78
N PRO A 76 6.96 -9.63 11.93
CA PRO A 76 6.99 -11.01 12.38
C PRO A 76 6.35 -11.87 11.29
N GLU A 77 7.03 -12.95 10.92
CA GLU A 77 6.47 -13.99 10.07
C GLU A 77 5.05 -14.29 10.54
N TYR A 78 4.11 -14.25 9.59
CA TYR A 78 2.81 -14.87 9.78
C TYR A 78 3.06 -16.36 10.05
N GLN A 79 3.18 -16.74 11.33
CA GLN A 79 3.04 -18.12 11.73
C GLN A 79 1.61 -18.50 11.41
N VAL A 80 1.46 -19.21 10.29
CA VAL A 80 0.28 -20.01 9.98
C VAL A 80 0.11 -20.91 11.20
N ARG A 81 -0.87 -20.61 12.06
CA ARG A 81 -1.29 -21.55 13.07
C ARG A 81 -1.95 -22.70 12.33
N GLU A 82 -1.16 -23.72 12.04
CA GLU A 82 -1.64 -25.05 11.72
C GLU A 82 -2.36 -25.56 12.97
N GLU A 83 -3.68 -25.36 13.00
CA GLU A 83 -4.54 -25.96 14.00
C GLU A 83 -4.75 -27.43 13.58
N ARG A 84 -4.26 -28.33 14.44
CA ARG A 84 -4.13 -29.79 14.31
C ARG A 84 -5.38 -30.53 13.84
#